data_AF-A4G5N8-F1
#
_entry.id   AF-A4G5N8-F1
#
_cell.length_a   1.000
_cell.length_b   1.000
_cell.length_c   1.000
_cell.angle_alpha   90.00
_cell.angle_beta   90.00
_cell.angle_gamma   90.00
#
_symmetry.space_group_name_H-M   'P 1'
#
loop_
_entity.id
_entity.type
_entity.pdbx_description
1 polymer ?
#
loop_
_entity_poly.entity_id
_entity_poly.type
_entity_poly.pdbx_seq_one_letter_code
_entity_poly.pdbx_strand_id
1 'polypeptide(L)'
;MTHDCSQTVSTEAIYPFDARGVAKRFRHAAIFGALQALQVGETMRFCNDHDPIPLLMQIGSRFGPRVEISYVQRMPGEIVIDFLIAA
;
A
#
# COMPACT_ATOMS: atom_id res chain seq x y z
N MET A 1 4.57 -36.19 -5.84
CA MET A 1 5.27 -35.01 -5.27
C MET A 1 4.24 -33.90 -5.09
N THR A 2 3.48 -33.96 -3.99
CA THR A 2 2.50 -32.93 -3.63
C THR A 2 3.28 -31.81 -2.95
N HIS A 3 3.48 -30.70 -3.66
CA HIS A 3 3.98 -29.48 -3.04
C HIS A 3 2.80 -28.86 -2.28
N ASP A 4 2.69 -29.23 -1.01
CA ASP A 4 1.95 -28.44 -0.04
C ASP A 4 2.75 -27.14 0.14
N CYS A 5 2.40 -26.13 -0.66
CA CYS A 5 2.84 -24.78 -0.39
C CYS A 5 1.98 -24.29 0.78
N SER A 6 2.38 -24.69 1.99
CA SER A 6 1.81 -24.23 3.24
C SER A 6 2.08 -22.73 3.31
N GLN A 7 1.20 -21.94 2.70
CA GLN A 7 1.19 -20.48 2.76
C GLN A 7 0.86 -20.13 4.21
N THR A 8 1.89 -20.08 5.05
CA THR A 8 1.81 -19.44 6.35
C THR A 8 1.46 -17.98 6.07
N VAL A 9 0.19 -17.64 6.22
CA VAL A 9 -0.30 -16.27 6.15
C VAL A 9 0.39 -15.52 7.29
N SER A 10 1.52 -14.89 6.98
CA SER A 10 2.20 -14.00 7.91
C SER A 10 1.39 -12.71 7.97
N THR A 11 0.38 -12.69 8.84
CA THR A 11 -0.61 -11.62 9.05
C THR A 11 -0.03 -10.28 9.52
N GLU A 12 1.25 -10.00 9.28
CA GLU A 12 1.90 -8.75 9.72
C GLU A 12 3.05 -8.32 8.80
N ALA A 13 3.04 -8.74 7.53
CA ALA A 13 4.08 -8.35 6.60
C ALA A 13 3.88 -6.89 6.16
N ILE A 14 4.86 -6.03 6.47
CA ILE A 14 4.89 -4.63 6.04
C ILE A 14 5.86 -4.49 4.86
N TYR A 15 5.32 -4.16 3.69
CA TYR A 15 6.06 -3.97 2.45
C TYR A 15 6.32 -2.48 2.19
N PRO A 16 7.57 -2.01 2.20
CA PRO A 16 7.87 -0.60 1.92
C PRO A 16 7.69 -0.28 0.44
N PHE A 17 7.07 0.87 0.15
CA PHE A 17 6.89 1.42 -1.18
C PHE A 17 7.28 2.90 -1.18
N ASP A 18 8.42 3.25 -1.78
CA ASP A 18 8.85 4.65 -1.92
C ASP A 18 8.42 5.22 -3.28
N ALA A 19 7.43 6.11 -3.27
CA ALA A 19 6.93 6.75 -4.48
C ALA A 19 7.93 7.75 -5.09
N ARG A 20 8.90 8.25 -4.30
CA ARG A 20 9.90 9.22 -4.76
C ARG A 20 10.85 8.58 -5.78
N GLY A 21 11.12 7.28 -5.62
CA GLY A 21 11.94 6.50 -6.55
C GLY A 21 11.23 6.11 -7.86
N VAL A 22 9.90 6.27 -7.93
CA VAL A 22 9.10 5.87 -9.10
C VAL A 22 8.78 7.09 -9.96
N ALA A 23 9.11 7.00 -11.26
CA ALA A 23 8.83 8.08 -12.21
C ALA A 23 7.31 8.38 -12.28
N LYS A 24 6.96 9.67 -12.36
CA LYS A 24 5.57 10.16 -12.27
C LYS A 24 4.56 9.43 -13.15
N ARG A 25 4.95 9.09 -14.38
CA ARG A 25 4.08 8.38 -15.34
C ARG A 25 3.73 6.95 -14.93
N PHE A 26 4.51 6.33 -14.06
CA PHE A 26 4.31 4.95 -13.60
C PHE A 26 3.78 4.84 -12.18
N ARG A 27 3.86 5.90 -11.38
CA ARG A 27 3.47 5.89 -9.96
C ARG A 27 2.09 5.30 -9.72
N HIS A 28 1.06 5.81 -10.40
CA HIS A 28 -0.31 5.31 -10.20
C HIS A 28 -0.39 3.81 -10.48
N ALA A 29 0.12 3.35 -11.63
CA ALA A 29 0.09 1.94 -11.99
C ALA A 29 0.84 1.07 -10.97
N ALA A 30 1.99 1.53 -10.49
CA ALA A 30 2.80 0.81 -9.51
C ALA A 30 2.12 0.72 -8.14
N ILE A 31 1.55 1.81 -7.63
CA ILE A 31 0.84 1.85 -6.34
C ILE A 31 -0.40 0.95 -6.41
N PHE A 32 -1.22 1.08 -7.46
CA PHE A 32 -2.41 0.24 -7.62
C PHE A 32 -2.05 -1.23 -7.84
N GLY A 33 -0.96 -1.52 -8.55
CA GLY A 33 -0.45 -2.88 -8.73
C GLY A 33 0.01 -3.49 -7.41
N ALA A 34 0.78 -2.74 -6.62
CA ALA A 34 1.24 -3.17 -5.31
C ALA A 34 0.07 -3.46 -4.36
N LEU A 35 -0.90 -2.54 -4.24
CA LEU A 35 -2.10 -2.76 -3.43
C LEU A 35 -2.93 -3.98 -3.85
N GLN A 36 -3.01 -4.27 -5.16
CA GLN A 36 -3.73 -5.45 -5.66
C GLN A 36 -2.98 -6.77 -5.41
N ALA A 37 -1.66 -6.71 -5.24
CA ALA A 37 -0.84 -7.89 -4.97
C ALA A 37 -0.89 -8.31 -3.49
N LEU A 38 -1.26 -7.40 -2.59
CA LEU A 38 -1.37 -7.68 -1.15
C LEU A 38 -2.55 -8.61 -0.83
N GLN A 39 -2.31 -9.51 0.11
CA GLN A 39 -3.31 -10.36 0.74
C GLN A 39 -3.91 -9.67 1.98
N VAL A 40 -5.06 -10.19 2.44
CA VAL A 40 -5.71 -9.72 3.67
C VAL A 40 -4.75 -9.85 4.86
N GLY A 41 -4.63 -8.79 5.65
CA GLY A 41 -3.70 -8.67 6.77
C GLY A 41 -2.31 -8.13 6.38
N GLU A 42 -2.00 -8.02 5.08
CA GLU A 42 -0.73 -7.42 4.66
C GLU A 42 -0.84 -5.90 4.55
N THR A 43 0.28 -5.23 4.83
CA THR A 43 0.37 -3.76 4.82
C THR A 43 1.40 -3.29 3.82
N MET A 44 1.05 -2.28 3.01
CA MET A 44 2.04 -1.53 2.23
C MET A 44 2.32 -0.19 2.90
N ARG A 45 3.58 0.02 3.28
CA ARG A 45 4.08 1.28 3.83
C ARG A 45 4.52 2.20 2.71
N PHE A 46 3.69 3.17 2.40
CA PHE A 46 3.89 4.14 1.33
C PHE A 46 4.60 5.39 1.84
N CYS A 47 5.71 5.76 1.19
CA CYS A 47 6.43 7.00 1.44
C CYS A 47 6.32 7.96 0.24
N ASN A 48 6.02 9.23 0.51
CA ASN A 48 5.98 10.30 -0.49
C ASN A 48 6.46 11.63 0.08
N ASP A 49 6.92 12.53 -0.79
CA ASP A 49 7.44 13.86 -0.43
C ASP A 49 6.33 14.87 -0.06
N HIS A 50 5.11 14.64 -0.53
CA HIS A 50 3.94 15.49 -0.27
C HIS A 50 2.68 14.67 0.01
N ASP A 51 1.64 15.32 0.53
CA ASP A 51 0.38 14.65 0.88
C ASP A 51 -0.38 14.25 -0.41
N PRO A 52 -0.57 12.94 -0.68
CA PRO A 52 -1.14 12.46 -1.93
C PRO A 52 -2.67 12.41 -1.86
N ILE A 53 -3.34 13.48 -1.39
CA ILE A 53 -4.80 13.53 -1.18
C ILE A 53 -5.61 12.99 -2.38
N PRO A 54 -5.32 13.38 -3.65
CA PRO A 54 -6.08 12.86 -4.78
C PRO A 54 -5.94 11.34 -4.96
N LEU A 55 -4.75 10.79 -4.66
CA LEU A 55 -4.50 9.36 -4.73
C LEU A 55 -5.27 8.61 -3.63
N LEU A 56 -5.30 9.15 -2.41
CA LEU A 56 -6.05 8.55 -1.31
C LEU A 56 -7.55 8.48 -1.61
N MET A 57 -8.11 9.53 -2.21
CA MET A 57 -9.49 9.54 -2.69
C MET A 57 -9.73 8.46 -3.76
N GLN A 58 -8.79 8.27 -4.69
CA GLN A 58 -8.89 7.23 -5.71
C GLN A 58 -8.80 5.82 -5.12
N ILE A 59 -7.89 5.60 -4.16
CA ILE A 59 -7.74 4.32 -3.45
C ILE A 59 -9.04 4.03 -2.68
N GLY A 60 -9.55 4.98 -1.90
CA GLY A 60 -10.80 4.84 -1.18
C GLY A 60 -11.99 4.58 -2.11
N SER A 61 -12.07 5.23 -3.27
CA SER A 61 -13.14 4.97 -4.23
C SER A 61 -13.03 3.60 -4.92
N ARG A 62 -11.81 3.06 -5.09
CA ARG A 62 -11.57 1.82 -5.83
C ARG A 62 -11.61 0.58 -4.94
N PHE A 63 -11.04 0.66 -3.74
CA PHE A 63 -10.95 -0.46 -2.80
C PHE A 63 -11.93 -0.34 -1.63
N GLY A 64 -12.47 0.85 -1.38
CA GLY A 64 -13.49 1.06 -0.36
C GLY A 64 -13.04 0.57 1.03
N PRO A 65 -13.90 -0.16 1.75
CA PRO A 65 -13.59 -0.62 3.11
C PRO A 65 -12.51 -1.73 3.15
N ARG A 66 -12.09 -2.27 2.00
CA ARG A 66 -11.05 -3.30 1.93
C ARG A 66 -9.65 -2.74 2.24
N VAL A 67 -9.44 -1.43 2.13
CA VAL A 67 -8.15 -0.80 2.41
C VAL A 67 -8.31 0.16 3.58
N GLU A 68 -7.64 -0.13 4.68
CA GLU A 68 -7.49 0.79 5.78
C GLU A 68 -6.28 1.70 5.52
N ILE A 69 -6.49 3.01 5.69
CA ILE A 69 -5.47 4.03 5.45
C ILE A 69 -5.08 4.64 6.79
N SER A 70 -3.84 4.44 7.21
CA SER A 70 -3.30 4.97 8.46
C SER A 70 -2.09 5.86 8.19
N TYR A 71 -2.10 7.09 8.71
CA TYR A 71 -0.93 7.97 8.62
C TYR A 71 0.05 7.61 9.73
N VAL A 72 1.23 7.11 9.35
CA VAL A 72 2.34 6.90 10.28
C VAL A 72 3.08 8.20 10.52
N GLN A 73 3.25 9.01 9.47
CA GLN A 73 3.94 10.29 9.55
C GLN A 73 3.35 11.27 8.53
N ARG A 74 3.14 12.51 8.96
CA ARG A 74 2.60 13.57 8.10
C ARG A 74 3.39 14.86 8.29
N MET A 75 4.63 14.88 7.82
CA MET A 75 5.51 16.05 7.87
C MET A 75 5.79 16.60 6.47
N PRO A 76 5.99 17.92 6.31
CA PRO A 76 6.41 18.48 5.04
C PRO A 76 7.71 17.82 4.54
N GLY A 77 7.71 17.27 3.32
CA GLY A 77 8.84 16.54 2.75
C GLY A 77 8.90 15.05 3.06
N GLU A 78 8.12 14.58 4.04
CA GLU A 78 8.04 13.17 4.41
C GLU A 78 6.65 12.79 4.93
N ILE A 79 5.88 12.18 4.04
CA ILE A 79 4.57 11.60 4.31
C ILE A 79 4.69 10.09 4.23
N VAL A 80 4.33 9.42 5.32
CA VAL A 80 4.33 7.95 5.43
C VAL A 80 2.92 7.49 5.78
N ILE A 81 2.39 6.59 4.95
CA ILE A 81 1.02 6.07 5.04
C ILE A 81 1.09 4.55 4.96
N ASP A 82 0.49 3.87 5.93
CA ASP A 82 0.29 2.44 5.90
C ASP A 82 -1.08 2.14 5.28
N PHE A 83 -1.07 1.31 4.24
CA PHE A 83 -2.26 0.75 3.60
C PHE A 83 -2.40 -0.72 3.99
N LEU A 84 -3.31 -1.01 4.90
CA LEU A 84 -3.60 -2.36 5.36
C LEU A 84 -4.77 -2.94 4.53
N ILE A 85 -4.63 -4.16 4.03
CA ILE A 85 -5.75 -4.86 3.40
C ILE A 85 -6.61 -5.51 4.48
N ALA A 86 -7.78 -4.94 4.73
CA ALA A 86 -8.82 -5.51 5.57
C ALA A 86 -9.62 -6.60 4.81
N ALA A 87 -10.20 -7.53 5.58
CA ALA A 87 -11.02 -8.65 5.09
C ALA A 87 -12.42 -8.20 4.66
#